data_AF-A0A3D0STI9-F1
#
_entry.id   AF-A0A3D0STI9-F1
#
_cell.length_a   1.000
_cell.length_b   1.000
_cell.length_c   1.000
_cell.angle_alpha   90.00
_cell.angle_beta   90.00
_cell.angle_gamma   90.00
#
_symmetry.space_group_name_H-M   'P 1'
#
loop_
_entity.id
_entity.type
_entity.pdbx_description
1 polymer ?
#
loop_
_entity_poly.entity_id
_entity_poly.type
_entity_poly.pdbx_seq_one_letter_code
_entity_poly.pdbx_strand_id
1 'polypeptide(L)'
;MYSYADLRTHEYFHRRGYPELVQLSRIFRALNADPQPKAVLHDWLGMDLDVFEAAVEKLLAHGGARRDMEGNLSRGEDGWQRAYQQQSEHKLLEPRQILEFADKATGCRMVRLVRHFGDRDDDQPCGICDVCAPQATIARRTRRLSRTENQWALQVLEELRWREGQTPRQLCERLTEGQENRRAFEQLLEAMAGTGLVELQDDTFTKDGKVIAFRRVYLTETGKKAGAGEVGMMRLAGKAATTVRPERKRSIGKRR
;
A
#
# COMPACT_ATOMS: atom_id res chain seq x y z
N MET A 1 -0.96 4.52 11.35
CA MET A 1 -2.17 4.95 10.63
C MET A 1 -1.73 5.14 9.19
N TYR A 2 -1.59 4.02 8.50
CA TYR A 2 -1.13 3.88 7.12
C TYR A 2 -1.77 2.59 6.59
N SER A 3 -3.03 2.67 6.19
CA SER A 3 -3.85 1.51 5.81
C SER A 3 -3.66 1.15 4.34
N TYR A 4 -4.16 -0.03 3.93
CA TYR A 4 -4.27 -0.39 2.51
C TYR A 4 -4.97 0.68 1.64
N ALA A 5 -5.90 1.45 2.22
CA ALA A 5 -6.55 2.54 1.50
C ALA A 5 -5.56 3.67 1.12
N ASP A 6 -4.54 3.92 1.96
CA ASP A 6 -3.49 4.90 1.70
C ASP A 6 -2.57 4.41 0.57
N LEU A 7 -2.20 3.12 0.58
CA LEU A 7 -1.49 2.44 -0.52
C LEU A 7 -2.22 2.59 -1.86
N ARG A 8 -3.54 2.33 -1.89
CA ARG A 8 -4.34 2.46 -3.11
C ARG A 8 -4.37 3.89 -3.64
N THR A 9 -4.35 4.87 -2.75
CA THR A 9 -4.29 6.28 -3.12
C THR A 9 -2.95 6.58 -3.81
N HIS A 10 -1.84 6.10 -3.26
CA HIS A 10 -0.52 6.21 -3.89
C HIS A 10 -0.45 5.48 -5.24
N GLU A 11 -0.98 4.26 -5.34
CA GLU A 11 -1.02 3.51 -6.61
C GLU A 11 -1.90 4.20 -7.67
N TYR A 12 -3.02 4.80 -7.26
CA TYR A 12 -3.87 5.59 -8.15
C TYR A 12 -3.10 6.79 -8.72
N PHE A 13 -2.40 7.55 -7.88
CA PHE A 13 -1.57 8.67 -8.32
C PHE A 13 -0.41 8.21 -9.20
N HIS A 14 0.20 7.06 -8.88
CA HIS A 14 1.25 6.47 -9.70
C HIS A 14 0.75 6.16 -11.11
N ARG A 15 -0.39 5.47 -11.27
CA ARG A 15 -0.96 5.15 -12.59
C ARG A 15 -1.31 6.39 -13.42
N ARG A 16 -1.74 7.47 -12.78
CA ARG A 16 -2.02 8.75 -13.48
C ARG A 16 -0.72 9.42 -13.95
N GLY A 17 0.36 9.30 -13.18
CA GLY A 17 1.67 9.86 -13.53
C GLY A 17 2.53 8.94 -14.42
N TYR A 18 2.27 7.63 -14.43
CA TYR A 18 3.00 6.61 -15.18
C TYR A 18 1.99 5.74 -15.95
N PRO A 19 1.57 6.19 -17.15
CA PRO A 19 0.61 5.47 -17.98
C PRO A 19 1.15 4.12 -18.48
N GLU A 20 0.29 3.23 -18.98
CA GLU A 20 0.77 1.90 -19.42
C GLU A 20 1.72 2.00 -20.63
N LEU A 21 2.71 1.11 -20.69
CA LEU A 21 3.71 1.11 -21.79
C LEU A 21 3.06 1.05 -23.17
N VAL A 22 1.91 0.38 -23.30
CA VAL A 22 1.14 0.30 -24.55
C VAL A 22 0.68 1.68 -25.01
N GLN A 23 0.29 2.56 -24.08
CA GLN A 23 -0.16 3.92 -24.38
C GLN A 23 1.01 4.79 -24.89
N LEU A 24 2.17 4.73 -24.22
CA LEU A 24 3.38 5.42 -24.69
C LEU A 24 3.84 4.86 -26.05
N SER A 25 3.81 3.55 -26.23
CA SER A 25 4.20 2.89 -27.49
C SER A 25 3.28 3.30 -28.65
N ARG A 26 2.00 3.52 -28.38
CA ARG A 26 1.02 3.97 -29.38
C ARG A 26 1.36 5.40 -29.86
N ILE A 27 1.67 6.31 -28.95
CA ILE A 27 2.10 7.68 -29.29
C ILE A 27 3.45 7.64 -30.03
N PHE A 28 4.42 6.86 -29.54
CA PHE A 28 5.73 6.75 -30.18
C PHE A 28 5.67 6.28 -31.63
N ARG A 29 4.79 5.32 -31.94
CA ARG A 29 4.56 4.84 -33.32
C ARG A 29 3.86 5.86 -34.21
N ALA A 30 3.09 6.76 -33.62
CA ALA A 30 2.39 7.84 -34.30
C ALA A 30 3.31 9.01 -34.67
N LEU A 31 4.41 9.16 -33.93
CA LEU A 31 5.39 10.23 -34.12
C LEU A 31 6.32 9.91 -35.28
N ASN A 32 6.63 10.96 -36.03
CA ASN A 32 7.48 10.91 -37.22
C ASN A 32 8.68 11.86 -37.05
N ALA A 33 9.61 11.87 -38.01
CA ALA A 33 10.70 12.85 -38.01
C ALA A 33 10.20 14.30 -38.12
N ASP A 34 9.11 14.51 -38.87
CA ASP A 34 8.49 15.82 -39.03
C ASP A 34 7.72 16.22 -37.76
N PRO A 35 7.92 17.44 -37.22
CA PRO A 35 7.19 17.93 -36.07
C PRO A 35 5.68 18.03 -36.32
N GLN A 36 4.88 17.49 -35.41
CA GLN A 36 3.42 17.45 -35.49
C GLN A 36 2.79 18.23 -34.32
N PRO A 37 1.73 19.03 -34.56
CA PRO A 37 1.01 19.70 -33.48
C PRO A 37 0.43 18.69 -32.48
N LYS A 38 0.68 18.93 -31.19
CA LYS A 38 0.24 18.05 -30.10
C LYS A 38 -1.28 17.78 -30.14
N ALA A 39 -2.09 18.81 -30.42
CA ALA A 39 -3.55 18.70 -30.48
C ALA A 39 -4.02 17.79 -31.62
N VAL A 40 -3.42 17.91 -32.80
CA VAL A 40 -3.76 17.06 -33.96
C VAL A 40 -3.40 15.61 -33.68
N LEU A 41 -2.24 15.37 -33.07
CA LEU A 41 -1.80 14.02 -32.69
C LEU A 41 -2.74 13.38 -31.65
N HIS A 42 -3.16 14.15 -30.65
CA HIS A 42 -4.14 13.73 -29.64
C HIS A 42 -5.46 13.31 -30.29
N ASP A 43 -6.04 14.18 -31.12
CA ASP A 43 -7.34 13.97 -31.73
C ASP A 43 -7.33 12.74 -32.66
N TRP A 44 -6.23 12.55 -33.40
CA TRP A 44 -6.04 11.38 -34.26
C TRP A 44 -5.95 10.07 -33.47
N LEU A 45 -5.31 10.09 -32.29
CA LEU A 45 -5.18 8.91 -31.44
C LEU A 45 -6.45 8.63 -30.63
N GLY A 46 -7.34 9.60 -30.44
CA GLY A 46 -8.58 9.44 -29.67
C GLY A 46 -8.32 8.88 -28.27
N MET A 47 -7.26 9.36 -27.62
CA MET A 47 -6.88 8.96 -26.27
C MET A 47 -7.56 9.86 -25.24
N ASP A 48 -7.66 9.38 -23.99
CA ASP A 48 -8.00 10.25 -22.87
C ASP A 48 -6.91 11.33 -22.72
N LEU A 49 -7.33 12.60 -22.52
CA LEU A 49 -6.42 13.74 -22.52
C LEU A 49 -5.37 13.63 -21.41
N ASP A 50 -5.77 13.32 -20.18
CA ASP A 50 -4.85 13.19 -19.05
C ASP A 50 -3.81 12.10 -19.30
N VAL A 51 -4.26 10.95 -19.84
CA VAL A 51 -3.36 9.84 -20.20
C VAL A 51 -2.39 10.23 -21.31
N PHE A 52 -2.87 10.93 -22.34
CA PHE A 52 -2.05 11.38 -23.44
C PHE A 52 -0.99 12.40 -22.97
N GLU A 53 -1.38 13.39 -22.18
CA GLU A 53 -0.45 14.40 -21.66
C GLU A 53 0.64 13.76 -20.79
N ALA A 54 0.26 12.90 -19.85
CA ALA A 54 1.20 12.18 -19.01
C ALA A 54 2.15 11.29 -19.84
N ALA A 55 1.64 10.60 -20.86
CA ALA A 55 2.44 9.73 -21.72
C ALA A 55 3.44 10.53 -22.58
N VAL A 56 3.03 11.69 -23.13
CA VAL A 56 3.92 12.61 -23.86
C VAL A 56 5.03 13.12 -22.96
N GLU A 57 4.71 13.56 -21.74
CA GLU A 57 5.74 14.02 -20.78
C GLU A 57 6.77 12.93 -20.48
N LYS A 58 6.33 11.68 -20.29
CA LYS A 58 7.24 10.55 -20.07
C LYS A 58 8.08 10.24 -21.30
N LEU A 59 7.51 10.27 -22.51
CA LEU A 59 8.28 10.09 -23.73
C LEU A 59 9.35 11.18 -23.90
N LEU A 60 9.03 12.44 -23.60
CA LEU A 60 10.02 13.54 -23.61
C LEU A 60 11.12 13.32 -22.57
N ALA A 61 10.76 12.96 -21.34
CA ALA A 61 11.71 12.73 -20.25
C ALA A 61 12.69 11.58 -20.53
N HIS A 62 12.27 10.57 -21.29
CA HIS A 62 13.09 9.41 -21.65
C HIS A 62 13.63 9.45 -23.09
N GLY A 63 13.51 10.59 -23.77
CA GLY A 63 14.05 10.80 -25.11
C GLY A 63 13.32 10.06 -26.24
N GLY A 64 12.17 9.43 -25.97
CA GLY A 64 11.32 8.78 -26.98
C GLY A 64 10.52 9.79 -27.84
N ALA A 65 10.36 11.03 -27.37
CA ALA A 65 9.83 12.13 -28.16
C ALA A 65 10.75 13.35 -28.03
N ARG A 66 10.67 14.26 -29.00
CA ARG A 66 11.29 15.59 -28.94
C ARG A 66 10.20 16.65 -29.08
N ARG A 67 10.43 17.83 -28.50
CA ARG A 67 9.55 18.99 -28.61
C ARG A 67 10.33 20.16 -29.18
N ASP A 68 9.77 20.82 -30.18
CA ASP A 68 10.34 22.05 -30.74
C ASP A 68 9.92 23.30 -29.94
N MET A 69 10.33 24.48 -30.42
CA MET A 69 10.03 25.76 -29.76
C MET A 69 8.54 26.13 -29.81
N GLU A 70 7.80 25.61 -30.78
CA GLU A 70 6.36 25.84 -30.96
C GLU A 70 5.51 24.83 -30.18
N GLY A 71 6.14 23.82 -29.59
CA GLY A 71 5.48 22.78 -28.82
C GLY A 71 5.02 21.57 -29.65
N ASN A 72 5.42 21.50 -30.92
CA ASN A 72 5.16 20.34 -31.77
C ASN A 72 6.05 19.16 -31.35
N LEU A 73 5.54 17.96 -31.58
CA LEU A 73 6.20 16.72 -31.18
C LEU A 73 6.77 16.01 -32.40
N SER A 74 8.00 15.50 -32.27
CA SER A 74 8.61 14.60 -33.24
C SER A 74 9.17 13.36 -32.55
N ARG A 75 9.49 12.34 -33.35
CA ARG A 75 10.01 11.07 -32.87
C ARG A 75 11.41 11.26 -32.29
N GLY A 76 11.61 10.69 -31.10
CA GLY A 76 12.90 10.63 -30.44
C GLY A 76 13.67 9.34 -30.78
N GLU A 77 14.54 8.95 -29.85
CA GLU A 77 15.38 7.76 -29.96
C GLU A 77 14.60 6.48 -29.62
N ASP A 78 14.98 5.36 -30.23
CA ASP A 78 14.51 4.05 -29.77
C ASP A 78 15.22 3.65 -28.45
N GLY A 79 14.64 2.70 -27.70
CA GLY A 79 15.24 2.19 -26.45
C GLY A 79 14.82 2.91 -25.17
N TRP A 80 13.96 3.93 -25.28
CA TRP A 80 13.36 4.65 -24.14
C TRP A 80 12.56 3.74 -23.19
N GLN A 81 12.03 2.62 -23.70
CA GLN A 81 11.11 1.74 -22.95
C GLN A 81 11.75 1.21 -21.66
N ARG A 82 13.02 0.77 -21.73
CA ARG A 82 13.70 0.17 -20.59
C ARG A 82 13.93 1.19 -19.47
N ALA A 83 14.39 2.39 -19.83
CA ALA A 83 14.61 3.48 -18.87
C ALA A 83 13.29 3.93 -18.22
N TYR A 84 12.22 4.01 -19.02
CA TYR A 84 10.88 4.33 -18.53
C TYR A 84 10.35 3.28 -17.55
N GLN A 85 10.42 1.99 -17.90
CA GLN A 85 9.96 0.90 -17.05
C GLN A 85 10.73 0.87 -15.73
N GLN A 86 12.06 0.98 -15.77
CA GLN A 86 12.89 1.02 -14.57
C GLN A 86 12.54 2.20 -13.65
N GLN A 87 12.30 3.39 -14.20
CA GLN A 87 11.89 4.55 -13.40
C GLN A 87 10.48 4.36 -12.81
N SER A 88 9.54 3.85 -13.60
CA SER A 88 8.16 3.58 -13.17
C SER A 88 8.13 2.60 -12.00
N GLU A 89 8.85 1.48 -12.12
CA GLU A 89 8.98 0.45 -11.08
C GLU A 89 9.64 1.01 -9.82
N HIS A 90 10.74 1.75 -9.97
CA HIS A 90 11.41 2.38 -8.84
C HIS A 90 10.48 3.35 -8.08
N LYS A 91 9.71 4.17 -8.80
CA LYS A 91 8.74 5.11 -8.22
C LYS A 91 7.52 4.45 -7.60
N LEU A 92 7.16 3.24 -8.03
CA LEU A 92 6.11 2.44 -7.40
C LEU A 92 6.58 1.81 -6.08
N LEU A 93 7.87 1.48 -5.97
CA LEU A 93 8.47 0.88 -4.78
C LEU A 93 8.65 1.87 -3.62
N GLU A 94 8.87 3.15 -3.92
CA GLU A 94 9.18 4.19 -2.93
C GLU A 94 8.07 4.37 -1.85
N PRO A 95 6.76 4.50 -2.19
CA PRO A 95 5.71 4.54 -1.17
C PRO A 95 5.57 3.21 -0.41
N ARG A 96 5.75 2.08 -1.11
CA ARG A 96 5.66 0.74 -0.49
C ARG A 96 6.70 0.58 0.60
N GLN A 97 7.94 1.05 0.38
CA GLN A 97 9.02 0.98 1.37
C GLN A 97 8.74 1.83 2.62
N ILE A 98 8.20 3.05 2.44
CA ILE A 98 7.81 3.93 3.56
C ILE A 98 6.66 3.31 4.37
N LEU A 99 5.66 2.75 3.68
CA LEU A 99 4.52 2.09 4.32
C LEU A 99 4.94 0.81 5.04
N GLU A 100 5.84 0.04 4.43
CA GLU A 100 6.43 -1.09 5.08
C GLU A 100 7.09 -0.66 6.39
N PHE A 101 7.91 0.39 6.37
CA PHE A 101 8.61 0.92 7.54
C PHE A 101 7.64 1.46 8.61
N ALA A 102 6.61 2.19 8.20
CA ALA A 102 5.71 2.88 9.12
C ALA A 102 4.65 1.97 9.74
N ASP A 103 4.23 0.92 9.01
CA ASP A 103 3.04 0.16 9.38
C ASP A 103 3.30 -1.27 9.84
N LYS A 104 4.18 -2.03 9.17
CA LYS A 104 4.46 -3.41 9.58
C LYS A 104 5.16 -3.42 10.94
N ALA A 105 4.49 -3.99 11.94
CA ALA A 105 5.08 -4.35 13.23
C ALA A 105 5.99 -5.60 13.13
N THR A 106 6.55 -5.88 11.94
CA THR A 106 7.41 -7.03 11.70
C THR A 106 8.85 -6.57 11.57
N GLY A 107 9.69 -7.04 12.50
CA GLY A 107 11.12 -6.74 12.53
C GLY A 107 11.49 -5.42 13.22
N CYS A 108 12.74 -5.35 13.69
CA CYS A 108 13.31 -4.17 14.34
C CYS A 108 13.27 -2.94 13.41
N ARG A 109 12.70 -1.82 13.85
CA ARG A 109 12.67 -0.57 13.06
C ARG A 109 14.06 -0.10 12.65
N MET A 110 15.04 -0.24 13.54
CA MET A 110 16.41 0.23 13.27
C MET A 110 17.05 -0.57 12.14
N VAL A 111 17.02 -1.90 12.23
CA VAL A 111 17.53 -2.79 11.18
C VAL A 111 16.89 -2.49 9.83
N ARG A 112 15.58 -2.22 9.81
CA ARG A 112 14.86 -1.89 8.57
C ARG A 112 15.24 -0.52 8.00
N LEU A 113 15.48 0.47 8.86
CA LEU A 113 15.95 1.79 8.45
C LEU A 113 17.34 1.71 7.83
N VAL A 114 18.28 1.02 8.49
CA VAL A 114 19.65 0.82 8.01
C VAL A 114 19.66 0.11 6.65
N ARG A 115 18.87 -0.96 6.51
CA ARG A 115 18.69 -1.68 5.23
C ARG A 115 18.10 -0.83 4.11
N HIS A 116 17.19 0.10 4.43
CA HIS A 116 16.64 1.01 3.43
C HIS A 116 17.72 1.92 2.82
N PHE A 117 18.73 2.31 3.61
CA PHE A 117 19.88 3.08 3.14
C PHE A 117 21.01 2.22 2.55
N GLY A 118 20.80 0.90 2.43
CA GLY A 118 21.73 -0.01 1.74
C GLY A 118 22.75 -0.70 2.64
N ASP A 119 22.73 -0.43 3.95
CA ASP A 119 23.62 -1.07 4.92
C ASP A 119 23.00 -2.40 5.40
N ARG A 120 23.81 -3.47 5.33
CA ARG A 120 23.42 -4.85 5.66
C ARG A 120 24.37 -5.49 6.67
N ASP A 121 25.24 -4.71 7.29
CA ASP A 121 26.34 -5.24 8.11
C ASP A 121 25.86 -5.68 9.50
N ASP A 122 24.74 -5.14 9.97
CA ASP A 122 24.14 -5.49 11.27
C ASP A 122 22.63 -5.76 11.15
N ASP A 123 22.23 -6.97 11.53
CA ASP A 123 20.83 -7.41 11.62
C ASP A 123 20.34 -7.58 13.06
N GLN A 124 21.16 -7.20 14.05
CA GLN A 124 20.83 -7.34 15.46
C GLN A 124 19.66 -6.42 15.84
N PRO A 125 18.60 -6.95 16.48
CA PRO A 125 17.50 -6.12 16.96
C PRO A 125 17.96 -5.07 17.97
N CYS A 126 17.60 -3.80 17.75
CA CYS A 126 18.09 -2.68 18.56
C CYS A 126 17.63 -2.65 20.03
N GLY A 127 16.66 -3.49 20.42
CA GLY A 127 16.15 -3.54 21.80
C GLY A 127 15.34 -2.34 22.28
N ILE A 128 15.26 -1.23 21.52
CA ILE A 128 14.67 0.04 21.99
C ILE A 128 13.50 0.57 21.17
N CYS A 129 13.25 0.04 19.96
CA CYS A 129 12.11 0.48 19.15
C CYS A 129 10.78 -0.10 19.63
N ASP A 130 9.65 0.42 19.17
CA ASP A 130 8.30 -0.08 19.50
C ASP A 130 8.06 -1.57 19.15
N VAL A 131 8.80 -2.12 18.19
CA VAL A 131 8.77 -3.56 17.87
C VAL A 131 9.64 -4.37 18.83
N CYS A 132 10.85 -3.89 19.18
CA CYS A 132 11.77 -4.59 20.07
C CYS A 132 11.41 -4.45 21.57
N ALA A 133 10.83 -3.32 21.95
CA ALA A 133 10.41 -2.97 23.31
C ALA A 133 8.98 -2.40 23.33
N PRO A 134 7.98 -3.22 22.99
CA PRO A 134 6.57 -2.78 22.90
C PRO A 134 6.01 -2.30 24.24
N GLN A 135 6.57 -2.74 25.36
CA GLN A 135 6.16 -2.31 26.71
C GLN A 135 6.81 -1.00 27.16
N ALA A 136 7.95 -0.62 26.55
CA ALA A 136 8.66 0.61 26.88
C ALA A 136 8.21 1.81 26.03
N THR A 137 7.36 1.59 25.01
CA THR A 137 7.07 2.60 23.99
C THR A 137 5.72 3.29 24.19
N ILE A 138 5.74 4.62 24.27
CA ILE A 138 4.56 5.48 24.44
C ILE A 138 3.78 5.65 23.12
N ALA A 139 4.46 5.60 21.97
CA ALA A 139 3.91 5.99 20.66
C ALA A 139 2.95 4.96 20.03
N ARG A 140 3.12 3.67 20.28
CA ARG A 140 2.22 2.59 19.82
C ARG A 140 1.87 1.70 21.02
N ARG A 141 0.82 2.07 21.75
CA ARG A 141 0.24 1.16 22.75
C ARG A 141 -0.33 -0.05 22.03
N THR A 142 0.01 -1.26 22.48
CA THR A 142 -0.56 -2.50 21.96
C THR A 142 -1.54 -3.08 22.97
N ARG A 143 -2.59 -3.74 22.48
CA ARG A 143 -3.58 -4.42 23.32
C ARG A 143 -3.75 -5.87 22.88
N ARG A 144 -4.21 -6.72 23.80
CA ARG A 144 -4.67 -8.07 23.45
C ARG A 144 -5.90 -7.98 22.55
N LEU A 145 -6.11 -9.02 21.76
CA LEU A 145 -7.34 -9.21 20.99
C LEU A 145 -8.52 -9.32 21.95
N SER A 146 -9.67 -8.76 21.55
CA SER A 146 -10.94 -8.98 22.23
C SER A 146 -11.39 -10.44 22.05
N ARG A 147 -12.41 -10.87 22.80
CA ARG A 147 -12.97 -12.22 22.63
C ARG A 147 -13.47 -12.46 21.20
N THR A 148 -14.16 -11.48 20.63
CA THR A 148 -14.65 -11.50 19.25
C THR A 148 -13.52 -11.53 18.24
N GLU A 149 -12.46 -10.74 18.44
CA GLU A 149 -11.30 -10.74 17.53
C GLU A 149 -10.51 -12.06 17.58
N ASN A 150 -10.39 -12.69 18.77
CA ASN A 150 -9.80 -14.02 18.88
C ASN A 150 -10.63 -15.06 18.11
N GLN A 151 -11.97 -14.99 18.22
CA GLN A 151 -12.86 -15.88 17.48
C GLN A 151 -12.71 -15.69 15.96
N TRP A 152 -12.70 -14.44 15.49
CA TRP A 152 -12.48 -14.14 14.07
C TRP A 152 -11.12 -14.63 13.57
N ALA A 153 -10.05 -14.45 14.33
CA ALA A 153 -8.72 -14.94 13.93
C ALA A 153 -8.68 -16.46 13.79
N LEU A 154 -9.28 -17.18 14.74
CA LEU A 154 -9.39 -18.64 14.67
C LEU A 154 -10.26 -19.10 13.49
N GLN A 155 -11.38 -18.42 13.25
CA GLN A 155 -12.24 -18.70 12.10
C GLN A 155 -11.55 -18.41 10.76
N VAL A 156 -10.74 -17.35 10.67
CA VAL A 156 -9.93 -17.05 9.47
C VAL A 156 -8.96 -18.20 9.20
N LEU A 157 -8.24 -18.68 10.22
CA LEU A 157 -7.32 -19.81 10.06
C LEU A 157 -8.07 -21.05 9.55
N GLU A 158 -9.23 -21.34 10.12
CA GLU A 158 -10.05 -22.49 9.71
C GLU A 158 -10.59 -22.35 8.29
N GLU A 159 -11.18 -21.20 7.93
CA GLU A 159 -11.69 -20.93 6.59
C GLU A 159 -10.62 -21.06 5.51
N LEU A 160 -9.39 -20.59 5.80
CA LEU A 160 -8.29 -20.67 4.85
C LEU A 160 -7.74 -22.09 4.72
N ARG A 161 -7.89 -22.98 5.72
CA ARG A 161 -7.55 -24.41 5.57
C ARG A 161 -8.42 -25.09 4.52
N TRP A 162 -9.69 -24.70 4.44
CA TRP A 162 -10.62 -25.25 3.46
C TRP A 162 -10.52 -24.55 2.10
N ARG A 163 -10.30 -23.24 2.10
CA ARG A 163 -10.27 -22.43 0.88
C ARG A 163 -9.31 -21.25 1.02
N GLU A 164 -8.12 -21.41 0.46
CA GLU A 164 -7.13 -20.34 0.37
C GLU A 164 -7.48 -19.29 -0.71
N GLY A 165 -6.73 -18.19 -0.71
CA GLY A 165 -6.80 -17.15 -1.74
C GLY A 165 -8.07 -16.30 -1.68
N GLN A 166 -8.78 -16.31 -0.54
CA GLN A 166 -9.97 -15.50 -0.32
C GLN A 166 -9.59 -14.04 -0.10
N THR A 167 -10.46 -13.12 -0.53
CA THR A 167 -10.23 -11.69 -0.30
C THR A 167 -10.59 -11.29 1.14
N PRO A 168 -9.97 -10.24 1.71
CA PRO A 168 -10.35 -9.70 3.02
C PRO A 168 -11.85 -9.41 3.15
N ARG A 169 -12.46 -8.93 2.07
CA ARG A 169 -13.90 -8.67 1.98
C ARG A 169 -14.72 -9.95 2.12
N GLN A 170 -14.40 -10.99 1.34
CA GLN A 170 -15.11 -12.28 1.39
C GLN A 170 -15.01 -12.94 2.78
N LEU A 171 -13.83 -12.86 3.41
CA LEU A 171 -13.63 -13.37 4.76
C LEU A 171 -14.43 -12.56 5.78
N CYS A 172 -14.41 -11.23 5.69
CA CYS A 172 -15.20 -10.36 6.59
C CYS A 172 -16.69 -10.64 6.44
N GLU A 173 -17.23 -10.61 5.21
CA GLU A 173 -18.66 -10.83 4.93
C GLU A 173 -19.14 -12.19 5.46
N ARG A 174 -18.30 -13.23 5.38
CA ARG A 174 -18.65 -14.57 5.88
C ARG A 174 -18.56 -14.68 7.40
N LEU A 175 -17.55 -14.08 8.02
CA LEU A 175 -17.21 -14.32 9.43
C LEU A 175 -17.77 -13.30 10.41
N THR A 176 -18.24 -12.14 9.93
CA THR A 176 -18.76 -11.08 10.82
C THR A 176 -20.28 -10.97 10.81
N GLU A 177 -21.01 -11.85 10.12
CA GLU A 177 -22.49 -11.89 10.07
C GLU A 177 -23.13 -10.49 9.83
N GLY A 178 -22.50 -9.65 9.02
CA GLY A 178 -22.99 -8.30 8.72
C GLY A 178 -22.70 -7.23 9.79
N GLN A 179 -21.92 -7.53 10.84
CA GLN A 179 -21.41 -6.50 11.74
C GLN A 179 -20.45 -5.58 10.99
N GLU A 180 -20.80 -4.28 10.94
CA GLU A 180 -20.03 -3.17 10.37
C GLU A 180 -18.71 -2.94 11.14
N ASN A 181 -17.74 -3.82 10.96
CA ASN A 181 -16.40 -3.61 11.51
C ASN A 181 -15.29 -4.06 10.55
N ARG A 182 -15.48 -3.79 9.25
CA ARG A 182 -14.50 -4.07 8.17
C ARG A 182 -13.11 -3.57 8.52
N ARG A 183 -13.03 -2.36 9.10
CA ARG A 183 -11.74 -1.77 9.51
C ARG A 183 -11.05 -2.58 10.61
N ALA A 184 -11.77 -3.05 11.63
CA ALA A 184 -11.17 -3.89 12.66
C ALA A 184 -10.77 -5.27 12.11
N PHE A 185 -11.56 -5.82 11.18
CA PHE A 185 -11.25 -7.08 10.52
C PHE A 185 -9.99 -6.97 9.63
N GLU A 186 -9.85 -5.89 8.85
CA GLU A 186 -8.63 -5.61 8.09
C GLU A 186 -7.41 -5.44 9.00
N GLN A 187 -7.55 -4.70 10.12
CA GLN A 187 -6.49 -4.58 11.13
C GLN A 187 -6.11 -5.92 11.76
N LEU A 188 -7.08 -6.82 11.94
CA LEU A 188 -6.83 -8.17 12.42
C LEU A 188 -6.03 -8.97 11.41
N LEU A 189 -6.40 -8.95 10.12
CA LEU A 189 -5.66 -9.62 9.06
C LEU A 189 -4.23 -9.08 8.89
N GLU A 190 -4.04 -7.76 9.00
CA GLU A 190 -2.71 -7.14 9.01
C GLU A 190 -1.87 -7.62 10.20
N ALA A 191 -2.48 -7.78 11.39
CA ALA A 191 -1.79 -8.32 12.55
C ALA A 191 -1.48 -9.81 12.41
N MET A 192 -2.38 -10.61 11.84
CA MET A 192 -2.13 -12.02 11.54
C MET A 192 -0.99 -12.17 10.52
N ALA A 193 -0.94 -11.31 9.51
CA ALA A 193 0.18 -11.25 8.58
C ALA A 193 1.47 -10.83 9.29
N GLY A 194 1.35 -9.89 10.24
CA GLY A 194 2.45 -9.44 11.07
C GLY A 194 3.07 -10.53 11.95
N THR A 195 2.25 -11.46 12.46
CA THR A 195 2.73 -12.61 13.23
C THR A 195 3.08 -13.82 12.36
N GLY A 196 3.04 -13.65 11.03
CA GLY A 196 3.36 -14.69 10.07
C GLY A 196 2.36 -15.85 10.08
N LEU A 197 1.12 -15.63 10.51
CA LEU A 197 0.05 -16.63 10.46
C LEU A 197 -0.62 -16.69 9.08
N VAL A 198 -0.70 -15.55 8.40
CA VAL A 198 -1.23 -15.46 7.04
C VAL A 198 -0.28 -14.65 6.17
N GLU A 199 -0.40 -14.80 4.86
CA GLU A 199 0.24 -13.94 3.88
C GLU A 199 -0.82 -13.16 3.12
N LEU A 200 -0.57 -11.87 2.89
CA LEU A 200 -1.42 -11.01 2.08
C LEU A 200 -0.72 -10.77 0.73
N GLN A 201 -1.26 -11.35 -0.33
CA GLN A 201 -0.73 -11.21 -1.69
C GLN A 201 -1.60 -10.24 -2.49
N ASP A 202 -0.97 -9.28 -3.18
CA ASP A 202 -1.67 -8.40 -4.11
C ASP A 202 -2.04 -9.16 -5.40
N ASP A 203 -3.23 -8.90 -5.92
CA ASP A 203 -3.76 -9.48 -7.15
C ASP A 203 -4.54 -8.41 -7.94
N THR A 204 -4.75 -8.62 -9.23
CA THR A 204 -5.43 -7.67 -10.10
C THR A 204 -6.38 -8.37 -11.06
N PHE A 205 -7.49 -7.73 -11.38
CA PHE A 205 -8.37 -8.16 -12.47
C PHE A 205 -8.81 -6.96 -13.31
N THR A 206 -9.15 -7.21 -14.57
CA THR A 206 -9.61 -6.15 -15.48
C THR A 206 -11.12 -6.21 -15.61
N LYS A 207 -11.78 -5.06 -15.43
CA LYS A 207 -13.23 -4.90 -15.65
C LYS A 207 -13.48 -3.56 -16.33
N ASP A 208 -14.23 -3.56 -17.43
CA ASP A 208 -14.57 -2.35 -18.20
C ASP A 208 -13.32 -1.54 -18.61
N GLY A 209 -12.25 -2.24 -19.02
CA GLY A 209 -10.96 -1.63 -19.36
C GLY A 209 -10.18 -1.03 -18.18
N LYS A 210 -10.67 -1.16 -16.95
CA LYS A 210 -10.01 -0.67 -15.73
C LYS A 210 -9.40 -1.84 -14.97
N VAL A 211 -8.11 -1.72 -14.62
CA VAL A 211 -7.41 -2.66 -13.76
C VAL A 211 -7.81 -2.41 -12.29
N ILE A 212 -8.42 -3.39 -11.65
CA ILE A 212 -8.85 -3.35 -10.25
C ILE A 212 -7.89 -4.21 -9.42
N ALA A 213 -7.12 -3.55 -8.55
CA ALA A 213 -6.26 -4.23 -7.58
C ALA A 213 -7.03 -4.65 -6.32
N PHE A 214 -6.70 -5.82 -5.80
CA PHE A 214 -7.23 -6.39 -4.58
C PHE A 214 -6.17 -7.26 -3.89
N ARG A 215 -6.48 -7.81 -2.72
CA ARG A 215 -5.60 -8.72 -1.99
C ARG A 215 -6.26 -10.06 -1.76
N ARG A 216 -5.42 -11.08 -1.71
CA ARG A 216 -5.78 -12.45 -1.31
C ARG A 216 -5.04 -12.81 -0.03
N VAL A 217 -5.72 -13.60 0.79
CA VAL A 217 -5.18 -14.11 2.06
C VAL A 217 -4.85 -15.59 1.89
N TYR A 218 -3.65 -15.99 2.28
CA TYR A 218 -3.14 -17.36 2.26
C TYR A 218 -2.63 -17.77 3.63
N LEU A 219 -2.66 -19.06 3.96
CA LEU A 219 -2.01 -19.53 5.18
C LEU A 219 -0.51 -19.68 4.93
N THR A 220 0.27 -19.29 5.92
CA THR A 220 1.68 -19.69 5.98
C THR A 220 1.80 -21.08 6.59
N GLU A 221 3.00 -21.68 6.56
CA GLU A 221 3.28 -22.93 7.28
C GLU A 221 3.05 -22.79 8.80
N THR A 222 3.33 -21.63 9.37
CA THR A 222 3.02 -21.32 10.78
C THR A 222 1.51 -21.26 11.00
N GLY A 223 0.77 -20.61 10.10
CA GLY A 223 -0.68 -20.49 10.17
C GLY A 223 -1.41 -21.82 10.10
N LYS A 224 -0.94 -22.75 9.26
CA LYS A 224 -1.51 -24.09 9.15
C LYS A 224 -1.50 -24.83 10.48
N LYS A 225 -0.42 -24.68 11.26
CA LYS A 225 -0.20 -25.33 12.56
C LYS A 225 -0.74 -24.52 13.75
N ALA A 226 -1.08 -23.26 13.54
CA ALA A 226 -1.51 -22.37 14.61
C ALA A 226 -2.90 -22.71 15.17
N GLY A 227 -3.09 -22.39 16.44
CA GLY A 227 -4.36 -22.49 17.15
C GLY A 227 -4.55 -21.35 18.14
N ALA A 228 -5.31 -21.62 19.20
CA ALA A 228 -5.65 -20.62 20.22
C ALA A 228 -4.42 -20.03 20.94
N GLY A 229 -3.33 -20.79 21.05
CA GLY A 229 -2.10 -20.33 21.68
C GLY A 229 -1.44 -19.19 20.90
N GLU A 230 -1.16 -19.39 19.62
CA GLU A 230 -0.53 -18.41 18.74
C GLU A 230 -1.41 -17.17 18.58
N VAL A 231 -2.71 -17.37 18.38
CA VAL A 231 -3.68 -16.26 18.29
C VAL A 231 -3.75 -15.48 19.60
N GLY A 232 -3.71 -16.15 20.75
CA GLY A 232 -3.77 -15.51 22.07
C GLY A 232 -2.56 -14.64 22.42
N MET A 233 -1.43 -14.85 21.72
CA MET A 233 -0.21 -14.05 21.85
C MET A 233 -0.20 -12.82 20.95
N MET A 234 -1.10 -12.75 19.96
CA MET A 234 -1.21 -11.60 19.07
C MET A 234 -1.59 -10.33 19.82
N ARG A 235 -1.18 -9.19 19.25
CA ARG A 235 -1.57 -7.88 19.74
C ARG A 235 -1.98 -6.97 18.59
N LEU A 236 -3.01 -6.16 18.83
CA LEU A 236 -3.44 -5.10 17.94
C LEU A 236 -2.94 -3.75 18.44
N ALA A 237 -2.79 -2.78 17.53
CA ALA A 237 -2.60 -1.39 17.91
C ALA A 237 -3.80 -0.91 18.74
N GLY A 238 -3.53 -0.47 19.97
CA GLY A 238 -4.52 0.18 20.82
C GLY A 238 -4.74 1.62 20.36
N LYS A 239 -5.97 2.12 20.48
CA LYS A 239 -6.21 3.56 20.40
C LYS A 239 -5.47 4.22 21.56
N ALA A 240 -4.74 5.31 21.29
CA ALA A 240 -4.22 6.15 22.36
C ALA A 240 -5.40 6.50 23.27
N ALA A 241 -5.25 6.27 24.58
CA ALA A 241 -6.25 6.72 25.54
C ALA A 241 -6.43 8.23 25.30
N THR A 242 -7.63 8.64 24.92
CA THR A 242 -8.01 10.05 24.93
C THR A 242 -7.65 10.54 26.32
N THR A 243 -6.69 11.47 26.42
CA THR A 243 -6.38 12.12 27.68
C THR A 243 -7.70 12.68 28.21
N VAL A 244 -8.21 12.09 29.28
CA VAL A 244 -9.39 12.62 29.98
C VAL A 244 -9.02 14.05 30.33
N ARG A 245 -9.72 15.01 29.72
CA ARG A 245 -9.60 16.42 30.04
C ARG A 245 -9.79 16.55 31.56
N PRO A 246 -8.85 17.15 32.31
CA PRO A 246 -9.05 17.35 33.73
C PRO A 246 -10.29 18.22 33.91
N GLU A 247 -11.23 17.76 34.74
CA GLU A 247 -12.40 18.55 35.12
C GLU A 247 -11.95 19.93 35.60
N ARG A 248 -12.44 20.98 34.94
CA ARG A 248 -12.24 22.35 35.38
C ARG A 248 -12.84 22.49 36.78
N LYS A 249 -11.98 22.62 37.81
CA LYS A 249 -12.39 23.07 39.15
C LYS A 249 -13.18 24.38 39.00
N ARG A 250 -14.46 24.35 39.36
CA ARG A 250 -15.29 25.56 39.47
C ARG A 250 -14.64 26.50 40.48
N SER A 251 -14.26 27.68 40.02
CA SER A 251 -13.80 28.76 40.89
C SER A 251 -14.95 29.18 41.80
N ILE A 252 -14.76 29.02 43.11
CA ILE A 252 -15.64 29.58 44.13
C ILE A 252 -15.57 31.11 44.00
N GLY A 253 -16.67 31.72 43.58
CA GLY A 253 -16.81 33.17 43.50
C GLY A 253 -16.71 33.79 44.89
N LYS A 254 -15.78 34.74 45.06
CA LYS A 254 -15.71 35.64 46.22
C LYS A 254 -16.97 36.50 46.23
N ARG A 255 -17.76 36.41 47.32
CA ARG A 255 -18.77 37.39 47.69
C ARG A 255 -18.10 38.76 47.93
N ARG A 256 -18.67 39.80 47.33
CA ARG A 256 -18.70 41.17 47.86
C ARG A 256 -20.16 41.58 47.93
#